data_AF-A0A0C9WQ03-F1
#
_entry.id   AF-A0A0C9WQ03-F1
#
_cell.length_a   1.000
_cell.length_b   1.000
_cell.length_c   1.000
_cell.angle_alpha   90.00
_cell.angle_beta   90.00
_cell.angle_gamma   90.00
#
_symmetry.space_group_name_H-M   'P 1'
#
loop_
_entity.id
_entity.type
_entity.pdbx_description
1 polymer ?
#
loop_
_entity_poly.entity_id
_entity_poly.type
_entity_poly.pdbx_seq_one_letter_code
_entity_poly.pdbx_strand_id
1 'polypeptide(L)'
;MGIPGLWKVLAAISQKRSLTEFTAREGWETRRHTTGALIIAVDASPWMYEAQGAIESVRRKGAARASLGKNAELRLLFDRVAGLAYLPVIIVFVFDGAKRPSEKRNTAVGAAEHYLAQDFKKIIQNFGFYSHD
;
A
#
# COMPACT_ATOMS: atom_id res chain seq x y z
N MET A 1 3.67 -2.42 -13.05
CA MET A 1 4.60 -2.67 -14.18
C MET A 1 5.92 -3.24 -13.63
N GLY A 2 6.36 -4.41 -14.09
CA GLY A 2 7.53 -5.13 -13.56
C GLY A 2 8.71 -5.23 -14.54
N ILE A 3 9.71 -6.06 -14.23
CA ILE A 3 10.75 -6.49 -15.18
C ILE A 3 10.18 -7.67 -15.98
N PRO A 4 10.03 -7.59 -17.31
CA PRO A 4 9.49 -8.69 -18.12
C PRO A 4 10.28 -9.98 -17.91
N GLY A 5 9.59 -11.09 -17.69
CA GLY A 5 10.20 -12.42 -17.51
C GLY A 5 10.78 -12.70 -16.12
N LEU A 6 11.03 -11.68 -15.28
CA LEU A 6 11.65 -11.84 -13.96
C LEU A 6 10.89 -12.86 -13.08
N TRP A 7 9.58 -12.73 -13.01
CA TRP A 7 8.75 -13.61 -12.18
C TRP A 7 8.81 -15.07 -12.59
N LYS A 8 9.07 -15.39 -13.88
CA LYS A 8 9.23 -16.77 -14.35
C LYS A 8 10.51 -17.40 -13.80
N VAL A 9 11.57 -16.61 -13.68
CA VAL A 9 12.86 -17.05 -13.11
C VAL A 9 12.75 -17.25 -11.60
N LEU A 10 12.10 -16.31 -10.91
CA LEU A 10 11.99 -16.35 -9.44
C LEU A 10 10.88 -17.27 -8.92
N ALA A 11 9.98 -17.75 -9.78
CA ALA A 11 8.82 -18.56 -9.37
C ALA A 11 9.21 -19.78 -8.54
N ALA A 12 10.27 -20.48 -8.94
CA ALA A 12 10.75 -21.70 -8.27
C ALA A 12 11.22 -21.48 -6.83
N ILE A 13 11.63 -20.25 -6.49
CA ILE A 13 12.10 -19.88 -5.14
C ILE A 13 11.13 -18.99 -4.38
N SER A 14 9.96 -18.69 -4.98
CA SER A 14 8.94 -17.86 -4.35
C SER A 14 8.22 -18.63 -3.24
N GLN A 15 7.90 -17.93 -2.16
CA GLN A 15 7.13 -18.50 -1.06
C GLN A 15 5.87 -17.67 -0.85
N LYS A 16 4.71 -18.34 -0.85
CA LYS A 16 3.44 -17.73 -0.46
C LYS A 16 3.19 -18.02 1.01
N ARG A 17 3.12 -16.97 1.83
CA ARG A 17 2.84 -17.06 3.27
C ARG A 17 1.69 -16.13 3.64
N SER A 18 0.98 -16.48 4.71
CA SER A 18 0.02 -15.56 5.33
C SER A 18 0.78 -14.40 5.98
N LEU A 19 0.33 -13.17 5.78
CA LEU A 19 0.94 -12.01 6.43
C LEU A 19 0.79 -12.10 7.96
N THR A 20 -0.33 -12.62 8.46
CA THR A 20 -0.55 -12.84 9.90
C THR A 20 0.43 -13.86 10.47
N GLU A 21 0.61 -15.00 9.79
CA GLU A 21 1.56 -16.03 10.22
C GLU A 21 3.00 -15.52 10.18
N PHE A 22 3.36 -14.82 9.10
CA PHE A 22 4.70 -14.24 8.94
C PHE A 22 5.03 -13.25 10.07
N THR A 23 4.09 -12.36 10.39
CA THR A 23 4.29 -11.31 11.39
C THR A 23 4.35 -11.86 12.81
N ALA A 24 3.51 -12.85 13.14
CA ALA A 24 3.58 -13.56 14.42
C ALA A 24 4.91 -14.33 14.59
N ARG A 25 5.30 -15.12 13.59
CA ARG A 25 6.50 -15.96 13.67
C ARG A 25 7.79 -15.15 13.67
N GLU A 26 7.97 -14.26 12.69
CA GLU A 26 9.24 -13.57 12.48
C GLU A 26 9.41 -12.34 13.41
N GLY A 27 8.30 -11.72 13.82
CA GLY A 27 8.31 -10.59 14.75
C GLY A 27 8.36 -11.03 16.20
N TRP A 28 7.39 -11.85 16.60
CA TRP A 28 7.13 -12.14 18.02
C TRP A 28 7.83 -13.41 18.50
N GLU A 29 7.63 -14.55 17.83
CA GLU A 29 8.11 -15.86 18.32
C GLU A 29 9.64 -16.00 18.21
N THR A 30 10.18 -15.69 17.05
CA THR A 30 11.63 -15.80 16.79
C THR A 30 12.41 -14.59 17.29
N ARG A 31 11.73 -13.51 17.69
CA ARG A 31 12.31 -12.23 18.16
C ARG A 31 13.50 -11.78 17.32
N ARG A 32 13.39 -11.81 15.99
CA ARG A 32 14.48 -11.36 15.09
C ARG A 32 14.92 -9.92 15.37
N HIS A 33 14.06 -9.13 15.99
CA HIS A 33 14.34 -7.77 16.43
C HIS A 33 14.08 -7.61 17.92
N THR A 34 14.84 -6.71 18.56
CA THR A 34 14.73 -6.37 19.98
C THR A 34 13.39 -5.75 20.36
N THR A 35 12.66 -5.21 19.39
CA THR A 35 11.32 -4.62 19.54
C THR A 35 10.21 -5.67 19.71
N GLY A 36 10.46 -6.95 19.37
CA GLY A 36 9.44 -8.00 19.37
C GLY A 36 8.38 -7.86 18.27
N ALA A 37 8.58 -6.97 17.28
CA ALA A 37 7.68 -6.79 16.14
C ALA A 37 8.49 -6.59 14.86
N LEU A 38 7.94 -7.05 13.72
CA LEU A 38 8.50 -6.71 12.42
C LEU A 38 8.21 -5.25 12.08
N ILE A 39 9.23 -4.57 11.55
CA ILE A 39 9.08 -3.25 10.95
C ILE A 39 8.97 -3.45 9.44
N ILE A 40 7.85 -3.06 8.85
CA ILE A 40 7.58 -3.24 7.41
C ILE A 40 7.35 -1.88 6.77
N ALA A 41 8.18 -1.57 5.77
CA ALA A 41 7.95 -0.44 4.88
C ALA A 41 6.98 -0.84 3.76
N VAL A 42 5.94 -0.04 3.54
CA VAL A 42 4.92 -0.25 2.52
C VAL A 42 4.94 0.91 1.54
N ASP A 43 5.18 0.63 0.26
CA ASP A 43 4.98 1.62 -0.80
C ASP A 43 3.49 1.99 -0.90
N ALA A 44 3.17 3.24 -0.61
CA ALA A 44 1.80 3.75 -0.57
C ALA A 44 1.23 4.02 -1.96
N SER A 45 2.08 4.29 -2.96
CA SER A 45 1.64 4.71 -4.29
C SER A 45 0.73 3.66 -4.97
N PRO A 46 1.10 2.36 -5.04
CA PRO A 46 0.23 1.33 -5.61
C PRO A 46 -1.16 1.26 -4.97
N TRP A 47 -1.26 1.46 -3.65
CA TRP A 47 -2.53 1.38 -2.94
C TRP A 47 -3.49 2.48 -3.38
N MET A 48 -2.99 3.70 -3.54
CA MET A 48 -3.79 4.84 -4.00
C MET A 48 -4.29 4.63 -5.43
N TYR A 49 -3.43 4.18 -6.35
CA TYR A 49 -3.82 3.89 -7.74
C TYR A 49 -4.79 2.70 -7.84
N GLU A 50 -4.62 1.66 -7.02
CA GLU A 50 -5.56 0.53 -6.95
C GLU A 50 -6.94 0.98 -6.45
N ALA A 51 -6.99 1.81 -5.40
CA ALA A 51 -8.24 2.35 -4.89
C ALA A 51 -8.96 3.22 -5.93
N GLN A 52 -8.23 4.11 -6.62
CA GLN A 52 -8.77 4.90 -7.73
C GLN A 52 -9.32 3.99 -8.84
N GLY A 53 -8.51 3.04 -9.31
CA GLY A 53 -8.88 2.15 -10.41
C GLY A 53 -10.08 1.26 -10.09
N ALA A 54 -10.19 0.78 -8.85
CA ALA A 54 -11.33 -0.01 -8.38
C ALA A 54 -12.63 0.81 -8.46
N ILE A 55 -12.64 2.04 -7.93
CA ILE A 55 -13.82 2.89 -7.96
C ILE A 55 -14.15 3.33 -9.40
N GLU A 56 -13.14 3.66 -10.20
CA GLU A 56 -13.34 4.01 -11.61
C GLU A 56 -13.94 2.84 -12.41
N SER A 57 -13.48 1.61 -12.18
CA SER A 57 -14.03 0.41 -12.82
C SER A 57 -15.51 0.24 -12.49
N VAL A 58 -15.90 0.42 -11.22
CA VAL A 58 -17.29 0.30 -10.78
C VAL A 58 -18.16 1.43 -11.36
N ARG A 59 -17.65 2.67 -11.43
CA ARG A 59 -18.34 3.80 -12.09
C ARG A 59 -18.57 3.53 -13.57
N ARG A 60 -17.57 3.00 -14.30
CA ARG A 60 -17.69 2.65 -15.72
C ARG A 60 -18.73 1.57 -15.99
N LYS A 61 -19.02 0.71 -15.00
CA LYS A 61 -20.08 -0.31 -15.07
C LYS A 61 -21.48 0.22 -14.73
N GLY A 62 -21.65 1.54 -14.58
CA GLY A 62 -22.96 2.18 -14.38
C GLY A 62 -23.37 2.33 -12.92
N ALA A 63 -22.48 2.10 -11.95
CA ALA A 63 -22.81 2.34 -10.55
C ALA A 63 -23.08 3.83 -10.29
N ALA A 64 -24.23 4.13 -9.68
CA ALA A 64 -24.57 5.49 -9.30
C ALA A 64 -23.62 6.02 -8.22
N ARG A 65 -23.35 7.33 -8.23
CA ARG A 65 -22.54 7.97 -7.18
C ARG A 65 -23.13 7.75 -5.77
N ALA A 66 -24.45 7.69 -5.66
CA ALA A 66 -25.15 7.41 -4.41
C ALA A 66 -24.84 6.01 -3.85
N SER A 67 -24.67 4.99 -4.71
CA SER A 67 -24.40 3.62 -4.26
C SER A 67 -22.94 3.39 -3.86
N LEU A 68 -22.01 4.23 -4.32
CA LEU A 68 -20.59 4.17 -3.94
C LEU A 68 -20.30 4.86 -2.60
N GLY A 69 -21.14 5.84 -2.21
CA GLY A 69 -20.89 6.67 -1.04
C GLY A 69 -19.83 7.75 -1.27
N LYS A 70 -19.65 8.62 -0.27
CA LYS A 70 -18.62 9.67 -0.29
C LYS A 70 -17.24 9.04 -0.01
N ASN A 71 -16.21 9.54 -0.69
CA ASN A 71 -14.81 9.17 -0.46
C ASN A 71 -14.55 7.64 -0.58
N ALA A 72 -15.20 6.98 -1.54
CA ALA A 72 -15.14 5.53 -1.70
C ALA A 72 -13.70 5.00 -1.86
N GLU A 73 -12.84 5.76 -2.55
CA GLU A 73 -11.42 5.46 -2.71
C GLU A 73 -10.69 5.47 -1.34
N LEU A 74 -10.92 6.49 -0.52
CA LEU A 74 -10.36 6.57 0.83
C LEU A 74 -10.94 5.51 1.76
N ARG A 75 -12.20 5.09 1.55
CA ARG A 75 -12.80 4.00 2.33
C ARG A 75 -12.07 2.68 2.09
N LEU A 76 -11.73 2.37 0.84
CA LEU A 76 -10.93 1.19 0.51
C LEU A 76 -9.55 1.23 1.19
N LEU A 77 -8.90 2.39 1.20
CA LEU A 77 -7.63 2.58 1.89
C LEU A 77 -7.77 2.42 3.40
N PHE A 78 -8.82 3.02 4.00
CA PHE A 78 -9.15 2.88 5.41
C PHE A 78 -9.32 1.41 5.81
N ASP A 79 -10.12 0.65 5.08
CA ASP A 79 -10.39 -0.76 5.40
C ASP A 79 -9.11 -1.61 5.31
N ARG A 80 -8.22 -1.32 4.35
CA ARG A 80 -6.90 -1.99 4.26
C ARG A 80 -5.98 -1.64 5.44
N VAL A 81 -5.90 -0.37 5.83
CA VAL A 81 -5.09 0.06 6.99
C VAL A 81 -5.65 -0.52 8.28
N ALA A 82 -6.97 -0.55 8.44
CA ALA A 82 -7.64 -1.19 9.56
C ALA A 82 -7.27 -2.68 9.66
N GLY A 83 -7.19 -3.38 8.52
CA GLY A 83 -6.72 -4.77 8.47
C GLY A 83 -5.29 -4.95 9.02
N LEU A 84 -4.39 -4.00 8.77
CA LEU A 84 -3.03 -4.04 9.30
C LEU A 84 -2.95 -3.79 10.80
N ALA A 85 -3.89 -3.03 11.37
CA ALA A 85 -3.94 -2.75 12.80
C ALA A 85 -4.20 -4.01 13.66
N TYR A 86 -4.71 -5.09 13.05
CA TYR A 86 -4.87 -6.39 13.71
C TYR A 86 -3.59 -7.24 13.75
N LEU A 87 -2.50 -6.77 13.15
CA LEU A 87 -1.25 -7.54 13.03
C LEU A 87 -0.19 -7.05 14.03
N PRO A 88 0.67 -7.93 14.56
CA PRO A 88 1.77 -7.56 15.46
C PRO A 88 2.95 -6.97 14.68
N VAL A 89 2.76 -5.79 14.09
CA VAL A 89 3.71 -5.12 13.20
C VAL A 89 3.80 -3.62 13.44
N ILE A 90 4.97 -3.07 13.12
CA ILE A 90 5.17 -1.64 12.97
C ILE A 90 5.21 -1.34 11.48
N ILE A 91 4.24 -0.55 10.99
CA ILE A 91 4.16 -0.20 9.57
C ILE A 91 4.66 1.23 9.33
N VAL A 92 5.50 1.37 8.30
CA VAL A 92 5.95 2.66 7.77
C VAL A 92 5.47 2.77 6.32
N PHE A 93 4.53 3.66 6.06
CA PHE A 93 4.08 3.94 4.69
C PHE A 93 5.04 4.93 4.02
N VAL A 94 5.56 4.55 2.87
CA VAL A 94 6.53 5.34 2.09
C VAL A 94 5.81 5.93 0.89
N PHE A 95 5.88 7.25 0.77
CA PHE A 95 5.35 8.02 -0.34
C PHE A 95 6.46 8.42 -1.31
N ASP A 96 6.09 8.83 -2.51
CA ASP A 96 7.06 9.31 -3.50
C ASP A 96 7.63 10.68 -3.06
N GLY A 97 8.94 10.76 -2.86
CA GLY A 97 9.63 12.00 -2.53
C GLY A 97 9.87 12.94 -3.72
N ALA A 98 10.31 14.17 -3.41
CA ALA A 98 10.51 15.25 -4.38
C ALA A 98 11.54 14.97 -5.50
N LYS A 99 12.40 13.95 -5.34
CA LYS A 99 13.46 13.58 -6.29
C LYS A 99 13.02 12.53 -7.32
N ARG A 100 11.71 12.39 -7.55
CA ARG A 100 11.18 11.49 -8.58
C ARG A 100 11.68 11.91 -9.97
N PRO A 101 12.20 10.98 -10.80
CA PRO A 101 12.65 11.34 -12.13
C PRO A 101 11.46 11.78 -13.00
N SER A 102 11.67 12.81 -13.83
CA SER A 102 10.69 13.33 -14.78
C SER A 102 10.34 12.33 -15.89
N GLU A 103 11.20 11.34 -16.12
CA GLU A 103 11.01 10.28 -17.09
C GLU A 103 11.35 8.93 -16.45
N LYS A 104 10.47 7.95 -16.64
CA LYS A 104 10.66 6.57 -16.19
C LYS A 104 10.35 5.64 -17.34
N ARG A 105 11.38 4.96 -17.85
CA ARG A 105 11.29 3.97 -18.94
C ARG A 105 10.65 4.56 -20.21
N ASN A 106 11.19 5.67 -20.72
CA ASN A 106 10.71 6.36 -21.92
C ASN A 106 9.27 6.89 -21.79
N THR A 107 8.78 7.04 -20.56
CA THR A 107 7.45 7.60 -20.27
C THR A 107 7.60 8.77 -19.32
N ALA A 108 7.05 9.92 -19.69
CA ALA A 108 7.00 11.08 -18.82
C ALA A 108 6.19 10.76 -17.56
N VAL A 109 6.70 11.21 -16.42
CA VAL A 109 6.11 10.96 -15.11
C VAL A 109 5.67 12.29 -14.54
N GLY A 110 4.40 12.39 -14.14
CA GLY A 110 3.88 13.57 -13.46
C GLY A 110 4.64 13.82 -12.16
N ALA A 111 4.99 15.09 -11.92
CA ALA A 111 5.63 15.52 -10.67
C ALA A 111 4.63 15.69 -9.51
N ALA A 112 3.33 15.71 -9.81
CA ALA A 112 2.29 15.89 -8.81
C ALA A 112 2.11 14.62 -7.97
N GLU A 113 2.02 14.80 -6.66
CA GLU A 113 1.61 13.75 -5.72
C GLU A 113 0.19 13.28 -6.07
N HIS A 114 -0.11 12.02 -5.75
CA HIS A 114 -1.45 11.48 -5.94
C HIS A 114 -2.47 12.27 -5.11
N TYR A 115 -3.63 12.60 -5.67
CA TYR A 115 -4.64 13.45 -5.01
C TYR A 115 -5.19 12.88 -3.68
N LEU A 116 -5.05 11.56 -3.46
CA LEU A 116 -5.42 10.88 -2.21
C LEU A 116 -4.35 10.97 -1.11
N ALA A 117 -3.12 11.38 -1.43
CA ALA A 117 -1.97 11.18 -0.54
C ALA A 117 -2.11 11.93 0.78
N GLN A 118 -2.53 13.19 0.75
CA GLN A 118 -2.71 13.98 1.98
C GLN A 118 -3.72 13.35 2.93
N ASP A 119 -4.88 12.92 2.43
CA ASP A 119 -5.90 12.29 3.27
C ASP A 119 -5.50 10.87 3.68
N PHE A 120 -4.76 10.16 2.83
CA PHE A 120 -4.23 8.85 3.19
C PHE A 120 -3.20 8.93 4.32
N LYS A 121 -2.29 9.91 4.28
CA LYS A 121 -1.35 10.22 5.37
C LYS A 121 -2.09 10.47 6.68
N LYS A 122 -3.19 11.24 6.65
CA LYS A 122 -4.04 11.45 7.85
C LYS A 122 -4.62 10.14 8.36
N ILE A 123 -5.16 9.27 7.48
CA ILE A 123 -5.68 7.96 7.90
C ILE A 123 -4.58 7.16 8.59
N ILE A 124 -3.41 7.03 7.95
CA ILE A 124 -2.25 6.29 8.47
C ILE A 124 -1.87 6.78 9.88
N GLN A 125 -1.73 8.10 10.05
CA GLN A 125 -1.37 8.70 11.33
C GLN A 125 -2.44 8.49 12.41
N ASN A 126 -3.73 8.56 12.06
CA ASN A 126 -4.82 8.31 13.02
C ASN A 126 -4.88 6.84 13.47
N PHE A 127 -4.39 5.89 12.67
CA PHE A 127 -4.21 4.50 13.08
C PHE A 127 -2.95 4.26 13.94
N GLY A 128 -2.12 5.29 14.16
CA GLY A 128 -0.87 5.17 14.91
C GLY A 128 0.31 4.62 14.09
N PHE A 129 0.19 4.57 12.76
CA PHE A 129 1.27 4.17 11.86
C PHE A 129 2.11 5.36 11.40
N TYR A 130 3.29 5.06 10.85
CA TYR A 130 4.25 6.07 10.39
C TYR A 130 4.07 6.34 8.89
N SER A 131 4.34 7.58 8.49
CA SER A 131 4.44 8.01 7.09
C SER A 131 5.80 8.63 6.83
N HIS A 132 6.41 8.32 5.69
CA HIS A 132 7.69 8.87 5.22
C HIS A 132 7.58 9.30 3.76
N ASP A 133 8.29 10.37 3.39
CA ASP A 133 8.32 10.97 2.05
C ASP A 133 9.71 10.85 1.40
#